data_AF-A0A955P4J2-F1
#
_entry.id   AF-A0A955P4J2-F1
#
_cell.length_a   1.000
_cell.length_b   1.000
_cell.length_c   1.000
_cell.angle_alpha   90.00
_cell.angle_beta   90.00
_cell.angle_gamma   90.00
#
_symmetry.space_group_name_H-M   'P 1'
#
loop_
_entity.id
_entity.type
_entity.pdbx_description
1 polymer ?
#
loop_
_entity_poly.entity_id
_entity_poly.type
_entity_poly.pdbx_seq_one_letter_code
_entity_poly.pdbx_strand_id
1 'polypeptide(L)'
;MRKIRLIWQIFPPYLILTLGVVVSVTWFASSSIHEFYLEQTEDELDILARLAIQQIPRPVSTDNIEAINRFCEKFGDTAAIRLTVVDKSGVVLGDSDEDPLKMENHLKRPEIQAALKEGVGRSTR
;
A
#
# COMPACT_ATOMS: atom_id res chain seq x y z
N MET A 1 53.70 30.94 19.13
CA MET A 1 53.38 30.22 17.87
C MET A 1 52.35 29.12 18.18
N ARG A 2 51.08 29.31 17.83
CA ARG A 2 50.02 28.29 18.06
C ARG A 2 50.29 27.12 17.11
N LYS A 3 50.83 26.02 17.62
CA LYS A 3 50.95 24.75 16.88
C LYS A 3 49.53 24.20 16.66
N ILE A 4 48.91 24.57 15.55
CA ILE A 4 47.71 23.86 15.08
C ILE A 4 48.18 22.44 14.82
N ARG A 5 47.72 21.49 15.64
CA ARG A 5 48.15 20.09 15.55
C ARG A 5 47.67 19.59 14.19
N LEU A 6 48.55 19.01 13.38
CA LEU A 6 48.27 18.47 12.02
C LEU A 6 46.91 17.74 11.91
N ILE A 7 46.52 17.07 13.00
CA ILE A 7 45.23 16.42 13.20
C ILE A 7 44.05 17.33 12.83
N TRP A 8 44.02 18.60 13.25
CA TRP A 8 42.92 19.53 12.96
C TRP A 8 42.85 20.00 11.50
N GLN A 9 43.88 19.74 10.69
CA GLN A 9 43.89 20.09 9.27
C GLN A 9 43.44 18.91 8.39
N ILE A 10 43.71 17.68 8.85
CA ILE A 10 43.38 16.45 8.10
C ILE A 10 42.06 15.85 8.58
N PHE A 11 41.78 15.87 9.88
CA PHE A 11 40.60 15.20 10.43
C PHE A 11 39.27 15.76 9.92
N PRO A 12 39.02 17.09 9.87
CA PRO A 12 37.73 17.62 9.42
C PRO A 12 37.33 17.25 7.98
N PRO A 13 38.19 17.37 6.95
CA PRO A 13 37.79 17.00 5.58
C PRO A 13 37.52 15.50 5.44
N TYR A 14 38.29 14.63 6.11
CA TYR A 14 38.00 13.20 6.10
C TYR A 14 36.71 12.87 6.85
N LEU A 15 36.41 13.55 7.96
CA LEU A 15 35.14 13.40 8.67
C LEU A 15 33.95 13.85 7.81
N ILE A 16 34.09 14.97 7.09
CA ILE A 16 33.04 15.45 6.17
C ILE A 16 32.85 14.47 5.02
N LEU A 17 33.94 13.93 4.46
CA LEU A 17 33.88 12.93 3.40
C LEU A 17 33.18 11.66 3.88
N THR A 18 33.55 11.12 5.04
CA THR A 18 32.91 9.91 5.59
C THR A 18 31.44 10.15 5.89
N LEU A 19 31.08 11.28 6.52
CA LEU A 19 29.68 11.64 6.75
C LEU A 19 28.91 11.79 5.44
N GLY A 20 29.49 12.42 4.42
CA GLY A 20 28.87 12.57 3.10
C GLY A 20 28.58 11.22 2.44
N VAL A 21 29.52 10.28 2.51
CA VAL A 21 29.32 8.92 2.00
C VAL A 21 28.23 8.20 2.79
N VAL A 22 28.27 8.25 4.13
CA VAL A 22 27.25 7.61 4.97
C VAL A 22 25.86 8.16 4.65
N VAL A 23 25.69 9.49 4.61
CA VAL A 23 24.40 10.12 4.27
C VAL A 23 23.92 9.70 2.88
N SER A 24 24.81 9.70 1.89
CA SER A 24 24.46 9.31 0.52
C SER A 24 24.01 7.85 0.43
N VAL A 25 24.74 6.94 1.07
CA VAL A 25 24.42 5.51 1.11
C VAL A 25 23.13 5.26 1.88
N THR A 26 22.94 5.91 3.03
CA THR A 26 21.71 5.78 3.83
C THR A 26 20.50 6.29 3.06
N TRP A 27 20.61 7.44 2.39
CA TRP A 27 19.53 7.98 1.56
C TRP A 27 19.15 7.02 0.43
N PHE A 28 20.15 6.55 -0.33
CA PHE A 28 19.93 5.61 -1.41
C PHE A 28 19.29 4.32 -0.92
N ALA A 29 19.87 3.70 0.12
CA ALA A 29 19.35 2.46 0.69
C ALA A 29 17.93 2.63 1.23
N SER A 30 17.62 3.74 1.90
CA SER A 30 16.27 4.01 2.41
C SER A 30 15.25 4.13 1.29
N SER A 31 15.58 4.80 0.19
CA SER A 31 14.68 4.91 -0.97
C SER A 31 14.43 3.55 -1.61
N SER A 32 15.51 2.79 -1.86
CA SER A 32 15.40 1.48 -2.51
C SER A 32 14.64 0.46 -1.66
N ILE A 33 14.84 0.46 -0.34
CA ILE A 33 14.11 -0.45 0.56
C ILE A 33 12.61 -0.11 0.57
N HIS A 34 12.27 1.18 0.57
CA HIS A 34 10.87 1.60 0.59
C HIS A 34 10.14 1.22 -0.70
N GLU A 35 10.75 1.45 -1.85
CA GLU A 35 10.20 1.05 -3.16
C GLU A 35 10.00 -0.47 -3.23
N PHE A 36 11.01 -1.23 -2.84
CA PHE A 36 10.93 -2.70 -2.82
C PHE A 36 9.82 -3.22 -1.89
N TYR A 37 9.68 -2.60 -0.71
CA TYR A 37 8.63 -2.98 0.24
C TYR A 37 7.22 -2.71 -0.31
N LEU A 38 7.03 -1.57 -0.99
CA LEU A 38 5.74 -1.24 -1.61
C LEU A 38 5.42 -2.19 -2.76
N GLU A 39 6.38 -2.47 -3.65
CA GLU A 39 6.22 -3.41 -4.77
C GLU A 39 5.86 -4.82 -4.27
N GLN A 40 6.56 -5.31 -3.24
CA GLN A 40 6.27 -6.62 -2.65
C GLN A 40 4.87 -6.67 -2.02
N THR A 41 4.47 -5.62 -1.30
CA THR A 41 3.13 -5.54 -0.68
C THR A 41 2.04 -5.53 -1.75
N GLU A 42 2.28 -4.80 -2.83
CA GLU A 42 1.36 -4.67 -3.95
C GLU A 42 1.15 -5.98 -4.72
N ASP A 43 2.22 -6.75 -4.93
CA ASP A 43 2.14 -8.09 -5.52
C ASP A 43 1.39 -9.07 -4.61
N GLU A 44 1.62 -9.01 -3.29
CA GLU A 44 0.88 -9.81 -2.31
C GLU A 44 -0.62 -9.50 -2.33
N LEU A 45 -0.98 -8.20 -2.38
CA LEU A 45 -2.38 -7.77 -2.49
C LEU A 45 -3.03 -8.20 -3.82
N ASP A 46 -2.29 -8.22 -4.94
CA ASP A 46 -2.81 -8.72 -6.23
C ASP A 46 -3.11 -10.22 -6.16
N ILE A 47 -2.22 -11.01 -5.54
CA ILE A 47 -2.44 -12.45 -5.32
C ILE A 47 -3.68 -12.66 -4.44
N LEU A 48 -3.80 -11.95 -3.32
CA LEU A 48 -4.95 -12.04 -2.43
C LEU A 48 -6.25 -11.63 -3.14
N ALA A 49 -6.23 -10.57 -3.95
CA ALA A 49 -7.38 -10.14 -4.74
C ALA A 49 -7.83 -11.23 -5.75
N ARG A 50 -6.89 -11.89 -6.43
CA ARG A 50 -7.19 -13.00 -7.34
C ARG A 50 -7.79 -14.20 -6.62
N LEU A 51 -7.31 -14.52 -5.42
CA LEU A 51 -7.88 -15.58 -4.58
C LEU A 51 -9.30 -15.21 -4.11
N ALA A 52 -9.51 -13.95 -3.73
CA ALA A 52 -10.83 -13.45 -3.32
C ALA A 52 -11.85 -13.55 -4.46
N ILE A 53 -11.47 -13.21 -5.69
CA ILE A 53 -12.34 -13.32 -6.88
C ILE A 53 -12.82 -14.77 -7.13
N GLN A 54 -12.03 -15.78 -6.75
CA GLN A 54 -12.43 -17.18 -6.92
C GLN A 54 -13.44 -17.64 -5.85
N GLN A 55 -13.41 -17.05 -4.66
CA GLN A 55 -14.22 -17.45 -3.51
C GLN A 55 -15.46 -16.57 -3.28
N ILE A 56 -15.51 -15.41 -3.93
CA ILE A 56 -16.58 -14.44 -3.72
C ILE A 56 -17.96 -15.05 -4.05
N PRO A 57 -18.98 -14.84 -3.19
CA PRO A 57 -20.34 -15.27 -3.46
C PRO A 57 -20.87 -14.70 -4.79
N ARG A 58 -21.50 -15.54 -5.61
CA ARG A 58 -22.15 -15.14 -6.87
C ARG A 58 -23.67 -15.28 -6.76
N PRO A 59 -24.45 -14.35 -7.35
CA PRO A 59 -24.02 -13.19 -8.13
C PRO A 59 -23.46 -12.05 -7.25
N VAL A 60 -22.52 -11.28 -7.81
CA VAL A 60 -21.98 -10.06 -7.18
C VAL A 60 -22.91 -8.91 -7.54
N SER A 61 -23.83 -8.57 -6.64
CA SER A 61 -24.88 -7.58 -6.87
C SER A 61 -25.44 -7.05 -5.55
N THR A 62 -26.16 -5.94 -5.62
CA THR A 62 -26.84 -5.31 -4.47
C THR A 62 -27.82 -6.25 -3.77
N ASP A 63 -28.42 -7.20 -4.49
CA ASP A 63 -29.35 -8.19 -3.93
C ASP A 63 -28.67 -9.20 -2.99
N ASN A 64 -27.33 -9.27 -3.01
CA ASN A 64 -26.54 -10.25 -2.26
C ASN A 64 -25.53 -9.60 -1.29
N ILE A 65 -25.77 -8.33 -0.89
CA ILE A 65 -24.87 -7.56 -0.01
C ILE A 65 -24.53 -8.34 1.27
N GLU A 66 -25.50 -8.97 1.92
CA GLU A 66 -25.25 -9.66 3.19
C GLU A 66 -24.26 -10.83 3.05
N ALA A 67 -24.32 -11.59 1.95
CA ALA A 67 -23.38 -12.66 1.70
C ALA A 67 -21.99 -12.13 1.32
N ILE A 68 -21.94 -11.06 0.52
CA ILE A 68 -20.70 -10.40 0.12
C ILE A 68 -20.02 -9.78 1.34
N ASN A 69 -20.76 -9.15 2.24
CA ASN A 69 -20.21 -8.57 3.47
C ASN A 69 -19.62 -9.64 4.38
N ARG A 70 -20.37 -10.72 4.65
CA ARG A 70 -19.84 -11.86 5.42
C ARG A 70 -18.59 -12.48 4.80
N PHE A 71 -18.51 -12.48 3.47
CA PHE A 71 -17.31 -12.91 2.77
C PHE A 71 -16.14 -11.95 3.02
N CYS A 72 -16.36 -10.64 2.95
CA CYS A 72 -15.35 -9.63 3.23
C CYS A 72 -14.83 -9.75 4.67
N GLU A 73 -15.72 -9.82 5.66
CA GLU A 73 -15.38 -10.04 7.08
C GLU A 73 -14.49 -11.28 7.25
N LYS A 74 -14.94 -12.46 6.78
CA LYS A 74 -14.20 -13.71 6.96
C LYS A 74 -12.87 -13.72 6.22
N PHE A 75 -12.84 -13.23 4.99
CA PHE A 75 -11.62 -13.21 4.19
C PHE A 75 -10.62 -12.21 4.76
N GLY A 76 -11.09 -11.01 5.12
CA GLY A 76 -10.29 -9.96 5.74
C GLY A 76 -9.67 -10.42 7.06
N ASP A 77 -10.45 -11.06 7.93
CA ASP A 77 -9.96 -11.64 9.18
C ASP A 77 -8.90 -12.73 8.94
N THR A 78 -9.12 -13.60 7.95
CA THR A 78 -8.21 -14.73 7.66
C THR A 78 -6.89 -14.25 7.05
N ALA A 79 -6.97 -13.28 6.13
CA ALA A 79 -5.81 -12.74 5.42
C ALA A 79 -5.15 -11.56 6.17
N ALA A 80 -5.72 -11.13 7.30
CA ALA A 80 -5.30 -9.96 8.07
C ALA A 80 -5.16 -8.68 7.20
N ILE A 81 -6.11 -8.48 6.28
CA ILE A 81 -6.20 -7.31 5.41
C ILE A 81 -7.59 -6.70 5.46
N ARG A 82 -7.69 -5.41 5.17
CA ARG A 82 -8.99 -4.80 4.88
C ARG A 82 -9.41 -5.15 3.45
N LEU A 83 -10.54 -5.83 3.29
CA LEU A 83 -11.12 -6.16 1.99
C LEU A 83 -12.44 -5.42 1.79
N THR A 84 -12.54 -4.69 0.68
CA THR A 84 -13.77 -3.99 0.27
C THR A 84 -14.17 -4.45 -1.13
N VAL A 85 -15.42 -4.88 -1.30
CA VAL A 85 -16.00 -5.19 -2.62
C VAL A 85 -16.84 -4.00 -3.07
N VAL A 86 -16.51 -3.46 -4.24
CA VAL A 86 -17.16 -2.27 -4.81
C VAL A 86 -17.69 -2.60 -6.20
N ASP A 87 -18.90 -2.14 -6.51
CA ASP A 87 -19.47 -2.31 -7.84
C ASP A 87 -18.96 -1.26 -8.85
N LYS A 88 -19.36 -1.39 -10.12
CA LYS A 88 -18.94 -0.48 -11.19
C LYS A 88 -19.45 0.96 -11.03
N SER A 89 -20.48 1.17 -10.21
CA SER A 89 -21.02 2.49 -9.87
C SER A 89 -20.33 3.13 -8.66
N GLY A 90 -19.41 2.40 -8.02
CA GLY A 90 -18.68 2.81 -6.82
C GLY A 90 -19.42 2.53 -5.52
N VAL A 91 -20.55 1.82 -5.55
CA VAL A 91 -21.28 1.43 -4.34
C VAL A 91 -20.53 0.28 -3.66
N VAL A 92 -20.34 0.39 -2.36
CA VAL A 92 -19.73 -0.66 -1.54
C VAL A 92 -20.75 -1.76 -1.29
N LEU A 93 -20.43 -2.99 -1.68
CA LEU A 93 -21.26 -4.18 -1.51
C LEU A 93 -20.85 -5.03 -0.30
N GLY A 94 -19.64 -4.80 0.23
CA GLY A 94 -19.09 -5.47 1.40
C GLY A 94 -17.78 -4.82 1.84
N ASP A 95 -17.52 -4.80 3.14
CA ASP A 95 -16.27 -4.32 3.74
C ASP A 95 -15.96 -5.17 4.98
N SER A 96 -14.69 -5.49 5.21
CA SER A 96 -14.29 -6.33 6.34
C SER A 96 -14.30 -5.58 7.68
N ASP A 97 -14.20 -4.25 7.65
CA ASP A 97 -13.95 -3.44 8.85
C ASP A 97 -15.16 -2.54 9.18
N GLU A 98 -15.89 -2.12 8.16
CA GLU A 98 -16.99 -1.15 8.27
C GLU A 98 -18.31 -1.68 7.72
N ASP A 99 -19.40 -1.01 8.08
CA ASP A 99 -20.75 -1.32 7.58
C ASP A 99 -20.92 -0.72 6.16
N PRO A 100 -21.06 -1.54 5.10
CA PRO A 100 -21.16 -1.07 3.71
C PRO A 100 -22.27 -0.06 3.48
N LEU A 101 -23.38 -0.18 4.22
CA LEU A 101 -24.55 0.67 4.05
C LEU A 101 -24.34 2.10 4.57
N LYS A 102 -23.29 2.32 5.37
CA LYS A 102 -22.90 3.62 5.91
C LYS A 102 -21.74 4.26 5.16
N MET A 103 -21.12 3.54 4.24
CA MET A 103 -19.96 4.02 3.51
C MET A 103 -20.34 4.94 2.36
N GLU A 104 -19.52 5.96 2.11
CA GLU A 104 -19.66 6.80 0.94
C GLU A 104 -19.37 6.03 -0.35
N ASN A 105 -19.93 6.49 -1.47
CA ASN A 105 -19.61 5.92 -2.76
C ASN A 105 -18.12 6.15 -3.11
N HIS A 106 -17.42 5.07 -3.45
CA HIS A 106 -15.98 5.04 -3.69
C HIS A 106 -15.58 5.36 -5.13
N LEU A 107 -16.52 5.69 -6.02
CA LEU A 107 -16.26 5.92 -7.45
C LEU A 107 -15.17 6.97 -7.68
N LYS A 108 -15.06 8.00 -6.84
CA LYS A 108 -14.08 9.09 -7.00
C LYS A 108 -12.67 8.75 -6.53
N ARG A 109 -12.47 7.58 -5.92
CA ARG A 109 -11.14 7.15 -5.47
C ARG A 109 -10.22 6.90 -6.68
N PRO A 110 -8.97 7.38 -6.67
CA PRO A 110 -8.07 7.23 -7.81
C PRO A 110 -7.82 5.77 -8.19
N GLU A 111 -7.68 4.88 -7.21
CA GLU A 111 -7.51 3.44 -7.43
C GLU A 111 -8.71 2.80 -8.13
N ILE A 112 -9.93 3.23 -7.81
CA ILE A 112 -11.16 2.74 -8.44
C ILE A 112 -11.29 3.28 -9.88
N GLN A 113 -10.99 4.57 -10.08
CA GLN A 113 -11.00 5.19 -11.41
C GLN A 113 -10.00 4.55 -12.37
N ALA A 114 -8.80 4.22 -11.88
CA ALA A 114 -7.79 3.50 -12.66
C ALA A 114 -8.26 2.08 -12.98
N ALA A 115 -8.76 1.32 -11.99
CA ALA A 115 -9.25 -0.04 -12.19
C ALA A 115 -10.40 -0.13 -13.21
N LEU A 116 -11.30 0.86 -13.25
CA LEU A 116 -12.37 0.92 -14.25
C LEU A 116 -11.87 1.12 -15.69
N LYS A 117 -10.71 1.75 -15.87
CA LYS A 117 -10.12 2.04 -17.19
C LYS A 117 -9.14 0.96 -17.64
N GLU A 118 -8.29 0.51 -16.74
CA GLU A 118 -7.13 -0.33 -17.03
C GLU A 118 -7.29 -1.77 -16.51
N GLY A 119 -8.34 -2.03 -15.72
CA GLY A 119 -8.60 -3.33 -15.08
C GLY A 119 -7.92 -3.50 -13.71
N VAL A 120 -6.90 -2.68 -13.42
CA VAL A 120 -6.19 -2.63 -12.14
C VAL A 120 -5.96 -1.17 -11.76
N GLY A 121 -5.92 -0.86 -10.47
CA GLY A 121 -5.60 0.47 -9.98
C GLY A 121 -5.03 0.40 -8.57
N ARG A 122 -4.08 1.29 -8.28
CA ARG A 122 -3.36 1.35 -7.00
C ARG A 122 -3.26 2.81 -6.55
N SER A 123 -3.26 3.03 -5.23
CA SER A 123 -3.04 4.34 -4.63
C SER A 123 -2.44 4.18 -3.24
N THR A 124 -1.25 4.74 -3.04
CA THR A 124 -0.61 4.85 -1.72
C THR A 124 -0.92 6.23 -1.15
N ARG A 125 -1.19 6.29 0.16
CA ARG A 125 -1.53 7.52 0.88
C ARG A 125 -0.84 7.54 2.23
#